data_AF-A0A1I1PF80-F1
#
_entry.id   AF-A0A1I1PF80-F1
#
_cell.length_a   1.000
_cell.length_b   1.000
_cell.length_c   1.000
_cell.angle_alpha   90.00
_cell.angle_beta   90.00
_cell.angle_gamma   90.00
#
_symmetry.space_group_name_H-M   'P 1'
#
loop_
_entity.id
_entity.type
_entity.pdbx_description
1 polymer ?
#
loop_
_entity_poly.entity_id
_entity_poly.type
_entity_poly.pdbx_seq_one_letter_code
_entity_poly.pdbx_strand_id
1 'polypeptide(L)'
;MLAFVEWLTDKGVVIYLCDYTEACPDMYTNCDCEFLFRPEMHLLTNEERSKYLAELERLKKENTKLRMYSNGRIVSLPEDSYDERILEVIGEREMKTIMVYPELWDEMPLMLTFILYRIRCMIASGVLEVVKDGKIESGMYGTGDDFGKTIVRKKLKE
;
A
#
# COMPACT_ATOMS: atom_id res chain seq x y z
N MET A 1 -4.04 14.27 -4.87
CA MET A 1 -4.46 13.26 -5.86
C MET A 1 -3.30 12.29 -6.04
N LEU A 2 -3.48 11.09 -5.51
CA LEU A 2 -2.51 10.00 -5.53
C LEU A 2 -3.02 8.92 -6.47
N ALA A 3 -2.15 7.97 -6.82
CA ALA A 3 -2.44 6.91 -7.77
C ALA A 3 -1.46 5.73 -7.52
N PHE A 4 -1.83 4.51 -7.95
CA PHE A 4 -1.33 3.13 -7.61
C PHE A 4 -0.89 2.34 -8.88
N VAL A 5 -1.02 1.03 -9.13
CA VAL A 5 -0.62 0.51 -10.47
C VAL A 5 -1.26 -0.80 -10.93
N GLU A 6 -1.73 -0.89 -12.19
CA GLU A 6 -1.92 -2.17 -12.90
C GLU A 6 -2.18 -2.10 -14.42
N TRP A 7 -2.18 -3.28 -15.08
CA TRP A 7 -2.33 -3.47 -16.53
C TRP A 7 -3.48 -4.44 -16.87
N LEU A 8 -4.44 -4.01 -17.69
CA LEU A 8 -5.39 -4.91 -18.36
C LEU A 8 -5.05 -5.02 -19.86
N THR A 9 -5.14 -6.22 -20.41
CA THR A 9 -4.46 -6.58 -21.68
C THR A 9 -5.23 -6.25 -22.96
N ASP A 10 -6.48 -5.80 -22.90
CA ASP A 10 -7.34 -5.61 -24.07
C ASP A 10 -8.14 -4.29 -24.15
N LYS A 11 -8.42 -3.58 -23.04
CA LYS A 11 -9.32 -2.39 -23.04
C LYS A 11 -8.86 -1.22 -22.19
N GLY A 12 -8.01 -0.38 -22.78
CA GLY A 12 -7.66 0.95 -22.26
C GLY A 12 -6.59 0.93 -21.18
N VAL A 13 -5.74 1.97 -21.16
CA VAL A 13 -4.73 2.14 -20.11
C VAL A 13 -5.27 3.11 -19.07
N VAL A 14 -5.65 2.58 -17.91
CA VAL A 14 -5.93 3.38 -16.71
C VAL A 14 -4.61 3.52 -15.97
N ILE A 15 -3.91 4.63 -16.19
CA ILE A 15 -2.72 4.92 -15.39
C ILE A 15 -3.18 5.33 -13.99
N TYR A 16 -2.88 4.43 -13.06
CA TYR A 16 -2.60 4.77 -11.69
C TYR A 16 -1.03 4.91 -11.57
N LEU A 17 -0.46 5.58 -10.55
CA LEU A 17 0.99 5.88 -10.43
C LEU A 17 1.70 5.67 -9.05
N CYS A 18 1.55 4.51 -8.41
CA CYS A 18 2.35 4.05 -7.27
C CYS A 18 2.55 2.54 -7.35
N ASP A 19 3.79 2.15 -7.54
CA ASP A 19 4.25 0.76 -7.58
C ASP A 19 4.86 0.43 -6.22
N TYR A 20 4.45 -0.70 -5.65
CA TYR A 20 5.01 -1.31 -4.45
C TYR A 20 5.24 -2.83 -4.62
N THR A 21 5.26 -3.33 -5.86
CA THR A 21 5.50 -4.75 -6.17
C THR A 21 6.84 -5.26 -5.60
N GLU A 22 7.89 -4.44 -5.70
CA GLU A 22 9.23 -4.70 -5.15
C GLU A 22 9.28 -4.70 -3.60
N ALA A 23 8.23 -4.22 -2.94
CA ALA A 23 8.07 -4.26 -1.49
C ALA A 23 7.22 -5.45 -1.02
N CYS A 24 6.14 -5.77 -1.76
CA CYS A 24 5.08 -6.70 -1.33
C CYS A 24 4.86 -7.91 -2.29
N PRO A 25 5.90 -8.66 -2.70
CA PRO A 25 5.78 -9.65 -3.78
C PRO A 25 4.75 -10.76 -3.52
N ASP A 26 4.62 -11.22 -2.27
CA ASP A 26 3.74 -12.33 -1.91
C ASP A 26 2.25 -11.94 -1.74
N MET A 27 1.93 -10.63 -1.69
CA MET A 27 0.57 -10.16 -1.36
C MET A 27 -0.34 -9.99 -2.58
N TYR A 28 0.19 -10.10 -3.80
CA TYR A 28 -0.51 -9.77 -5.06
C TYR A 28 -1.64 -10.73 -5.48
N THR A 29 -2.05 -11.67 -4.62
CA THR A 29 -2.99 -12.75 -4.99
C THR A 29 -4.46 -12.44 -4.72
N ASN A 30 -4.82 -11.44 -3.89
CA ASN A 30 -6.21 -11.13 -3.54
C ASN A 30 -6.43 -9.65 -3.13
N CYS A 31 -6.57 -8.72 -4.08
CA CYS A 31 -7.02 -7.34 -3.79
C CYS A 31 -8.00 -6.73 -4.83
N ASP A 32 -8.83 -7.56 -5.49
CA ASP A 32 -9.99 -7.11 -6.29
C ASP A 32 -10.92 -6.13 -5.53
N CYS A 33 -10.92 -6.20 -4.18
CA CYS A 33 -11.78 -5.41 -3.31
C CYS A 33 -11.45 -3.92 -3.28
N GLU A 34 -10.19 -3.50 -3.48
CA GLU A 34 -9.83 -2.07 -3.50
C GLU A 34 -10.47 -1.39 -4.74
N PHE A 35 -10.55 -2.09 -5.87
CA PHE A 35 -11.06 -1.59 -7.15
C PHE A 35 -12.60 -1.57 -7.30
N LEU A 36 -13.35 -1.88 -6.24
CA LEU A 36 -14.82 -1.75 -6.22
C LEU A 36 -15.27 -0.29 -6.41
N PHE A 37 -14.48 0.66 -5.93
CA PHE A 37 -14.69 2.10 -6.14
C PHE A 37 -13.76 2.63 -7.22
N ARG A 38 -14.16 2.45 -8.49
CA ARG A 38 -13.39 2.95 -9.64
C ARG A 38 -13.37 4.49 -9.64
N PRO A 39 -12.20 5.15 -9.52
CA PRO A 39 -12.09 6.59 -9.73
C PRO A 39 -12.23 6.94 -11.23
N GLU A 40 -12.22 8.23 -11.55
CA GLU A 40 -12.34 8.70 -12.94
C GLU A 40 -11.19 8.17 -13.82
N MET A 41 -11.53 7.29 -14.76
CA MET A 41 -10.57 6.62 -15.63
C MET A 41 -10.25 7.50 -16.85
N HIS A 42 -9.15 8.25 -16.80
CA HIS A 42 -8.62 8.93 -17.98
C HIS A 42 -7.92 7.94 -18.92
N LEU A 43 -8.44 7.80 -20.15
CA LEU A 43 -7.81 7.02 -21.21
C LEU A 43 -6.67 7.81 -21.85
N LEU A 44 -5.43 7.39 -21.58
CA LEU A 44 -4.23 7.99 -22.16
C LEU A 44 -4.20 7.93 -23.69
N THR A 45 -3.57 8.94 -24.30
CA THR A 45 -2.99 8.80 -25.64
C THR A 45 -1.75 7.89 -25.63
N ASN A 46 -1.35 7.41 -26.82
CA ASN A 46 -0.11 6.65 -26.98
C ASN A 46 1.14 7.47 -26.62
N GLU A 47 1.12 8.80 -26.77
CA GLU A 47 2.23 9.68 -26.42
C GLU A 47 2.41 9.78 -24.91
N GLU A 48 1.33 10.07 -24.17
CA GLU A 48 1.34 10.12 -22.70
C GLU A 48 1.75 8.78 -22.10
N ARG A 49 1.17 7.67 -22.61
CA ARG A 49 1.58 6.32 -22.25
C ARG A 49 3.08 6.11 -22.44
N SER A 50 3.64 6.49 -23.59
CA SER A 50 5.07 6.31 -23.89
C SER A 50 5.95 7.15 -22.96
N LYS A 51 5.53 8.38 -22.65
CA LYS A 51 6.19 9.30 -21.72
C LYS A 51 6.21 8.74 -20.28
N TYR A 52 5.08 8.26 -19.77
CA TYR A 52 5.01 7.68 -18.42
C TYR A 52 5.80 6.38 -18.30
N LEU A 53 5.79 5.52 -19.33
CA LEU A 53 6.61 4.30 -19.33
C LEU A 53 8.11 4.63 -19.35
N ALA A 54 8.55 5.60 -20.16
CA ALA A 54 9.95 6.02 -20.20
C ALA A 54 10.43 6.60 -18.85
N GLU A 55 9.58 7.37 -18.15
CA GLU A 55 9.89 7.89 -16.82
C GLU A 55 9.89 6.79 -15.74
N LEU A 56 8.97 5.83 -15.80
CA LEU A 56 8.96 4.68 -14.89
C LEU A 56 10.22 3.81 -15.06
N GLU A 57 10.63 3.50 -16.29
CA GLU A 57 11.88 2.76 -16.57
C GLU A 57 13.16 3.57 -16.27
N ARG A 58 13.05 4.89 -16.08
CA ARG A 58 14.11 5.72 -15.50
C ARG A 58 14.15 5.56 -13.98
N LEU A 59 13.00 5.65 -13.31
CA LEU A 59 12.84 5.53 -11.86
C LEU A 59 13.08 4.11 -11.32
N LYS A 60 12.96 3.06 -12.14
CA LYS A 60 13.38 1.68 -11.81
C LYS A 60 14.89 1.52 -11.63
N LYS A 61 15.69 2.52 -12.01
CA LYS A 61 17.15 2.55 -11.79
C LYS A 61 17.54 3.29 -10.51
N GLU A 62 16.55 3.83 -9.79
CA GLU A 62 16.73 4.47 -8.48
C GLU A 62 16.46 3.43 -7.38
N ASN A 63 17.28 3.44 -6.32
CA ASN A 63 17.28 2.42 -5.26
C ASN A 63 16.16 2.66 -4.22
N THR A 64 14.92 2.68 -4.70
CA THR A 64 13.71 3.10 -4.00
C THR A 64 12.53 2.30 -4.51
N LYS A 65 11.93 1.47 -3.64
CA LYS A 65 10.82 0.58 -4.00
C LYS A 65 9.47 1.30 -4.13
N LEU A 66 9.25 2.37 -3.37
CA LEU A 66 8.04 3.17 -3.43
C LEU A 66 8.18 4.25 -4.50
N ARG A 67 7.17 4.35 -5.37
CA ARG A 67 7.07 5.37 -6.42
C ARG A 67 5.69 6.01 -6.30
N MET A 68 5.52 7.27 -6.69
CA MET A 68 4.27 8.02 -6.48
C MET A 68 4.12 9.13 -7.52
N TYR A 69 2.91 9.47 -7.97
CA TYR A 69 2.68 10.69 -8.75
C TYR A 69 2.43 11.90 -7.85
N SER A 70 3.19 12.96 -8.11
CA SER A 70 3.07 14.24 -7.43
C SER A 70 3.41 15.36 -8.41
N ASN A 71 2.60 16.41 -8.42
CA ASN A 71 2.84 17.64 -9.20
C ASN A 71 3.16 17.39 -10.69
N GLY A 72 2.40 16.48 -11.35
CA GLY A 72 2.49 16.24 -12.79
C GLY A 72 3.57 15.26 -13.24
N ARG A 73 4.25 14.57 -12.31
CA ARG A 73 5.31 13.58 -12.61
C ARG A 73 5.30 12.42 -11.62
N ILE A 74 5.86 11.29 -12.03
CA ILE A 74 6.20 10.21 -11.10
C ILE A 74 7.47 10.64 -10.34
N VAL A 75 7.54 10.34 -9.05
CA VAL A 75 8.71 10.52 -8.19
C VAL A 75 9.00 9.22 -7.43
N SER A 76 10.27 8.95 -7.17
CA SER A 76 10.68 7.93 -6.20
C SER A 76 10.53 8.46 -4.77
N LEU A 77 10.21 7.57 -3.84
CA LEU A 77 10.09 7.85 -2.41
C LEU A 77 10.82 6.77 -1.57
N PRO A 78 11.32 7.14 -0.38
CA PRO A 78 11.66 6.17 0.66
C PRO A 78 10.45 5.27 1.00
N GLU A 79 10.71 4.00 1.30
CA GLU A 79 9.68 3.00 1.62
C GLU A 79 8.93 3.33 2.93
N ASP A 80 9.59 4.04 3.84
CA ASP A 80 9.12 4.50 5.15
C ASP A 80 8.43 5.88 5.13
N SER A 81 8.23 6.50 3.95
CA SER A 81 7.66 7.87 3.79
C SER A 81 6.29 8.10 4.44
N TYR A 82 5.58 7.02 4.79
CA TYR A 82 4.24 7.04 5.38
C TYR A 82 4.18 6.45 6.80
N ASP A 83 5.31 5.96 7.34
CA ASP A 83 5.34 5.31 8.66
C ASP A 83 4.89 6.28 9.77
N GLU A 84 5.27 7.56 9.69
CA GLU A 84 4.84 8.59 10.65
C GLU A 84 3.31 8.78 10.64
N ARG A 85 2.68 8.90 9.46
CA ARG A 85 1.21 9.02 9.33
C ARG A 85 0.48 7.78 9.85
N ILE A 86 1.01 6.58 9.59
CA ILE A 86 0.49 5.32 10.15
C ILE A 86 0.60 5.32 11.69
N LEU A 87 1.72 5.79 12.24
CA LEU A 87 1.94 5.88 13.69
C LEU A 87 1.07 6.96 14.35
N GLU A 88 0.77 8.06 13.67
CA GLU A 88 -0.18 9.08 14.16
C GLU A 88 -1.62 8.54 14.20
N VAL A 89 -2.05 7.79 13.16
CA VAL A 89 -3.36 7.12 13.13
C VAL A 89 -3.49 6.04 14.20
N ILE A 90 -2.45 5.23 14.43
CA ILE A 90 -2.42 4.27 15.54
C ILE A 90 -2.44 5.03 16.88
N GLY A 91 -1.68 6.12 17.02
CA GLY A 91 -1.64 6.92 18.24
C GLY A 91 -1.20 6.11 19.47
N GLU A 92 -1.71 6.46 20.65
CA GLU A 92 -1.45 5.75 21.91
C GLU A 92 -2.53 4.69 22.23
N ARG A 93 -3.32 4.28 21.22
CA ARG A 93 -4.43 3.31 21.34
C ARG A 93 -4.06 1.98 20.69
N GLU A 94 -4.71 0.91 21.15
CA GLU A 94 -4.64 -0.39 20.49
C GLU A 94 -5.55 -0.38 19.25
N MET A 95 -5.02 -0.77 18.09
CA MET A 95 -5.72 -0.66 16.80
C MET A 95 -5.56 -1.95 15.98
N LYS A 96 -6.63 -2.38 15.32
CA LYS A 96 -6.55 -3.42 14.28
C LYS A 96 -5.87 -2.86 13.04
N THR A 97 -4.88 -3.55 12.47
CA THR A 97 -4.09 -3.04 11.34
C THR A 97 -4.95 -2.61 10.14
N ILE A 98 -6.04 -3.32 9.83
CA ILE A 98 -6.97 -2.95 8.73
C ILE A 98 -7.69 -1.61 8.97
N MET A 99 -7.82 -1.16 10.23
CA MET A 99 -8.48 0.10 10.57
C MET A 99 -7.58 1.32 10.38
N VAL A 100 -6.28 1.14 10.13
CA VAL A 100 -5.38 2.24 9.72
C VAL A 100 -5.77 2.78 8.35
N TYR A 101 -6.18 1.90 7.44
CA TYR A 101 -6.47 2.23 6.04
C TYR A 101 -7.62 3.23 5.82
N PRO A 102 -8.83 3.08 6.39
CA PRO A 102 -9.90 4.06 6.20
C PRO A 102 -9.58 5.44 6.78
N GLU A 103 -8.75 5.52 7.84
CA GLU A 103 -8.31 6.78 8.43
C GLU A 103 -7.26 7.50 7.55
N LEU A 104 -6.55 6.77 6.67
CA LEU A 104 -5.57 7.31 5.71
C LEU A 104 -6.10 7.39 4.27
N TRP A 105 -7.39 7.14 4.02
CA TRP A 105 -7.92 7.00 2.66
C TRP A 105 -7.66 8.22 1.75
N ASP A 106 -7.71 9.44 2.26
CA ASP A 106 -7.43 10.65 1.46
C ASP A 106 -5.93 10.86 1.13
N GLU A 107 -5.05 10.22 1.91
CA GLU A 107 -3.58 10.32 1.83
C GLU A 107 -2.90 9.08 1.25
N MET A 108 -3.62 7.96 1.18
CA MET A 108 -3.17 6.63 0.74
C MET A 108 -4.34 5.75 0.21
N PRO A 109 -5.20 6.24 -0.71
CA PRO A 109 -6.32 5.43 -1.22
C PRO A 109 -5.77 4.24 -2.02
N LEU A 110 -6.43 3.07 -2.03
CA LEU A 110 -5.97 1.90 -2.79
C LEU A 110 -4.53 1.41 -2.43
N MET A 111 -4.10 1.67 -1.18
CA MET A 111 -2.80 1.25 -0.63
C MET A 111 -2.91 0.29 0.57
N LEU A 112 -4.03 -0.40 0.77
CA LEU A 112 -4.23 -1.28 1.95
C LEU A 112 -3.08 -2.29 2.09
N THR A 113 -2.72 -2.94 0.98
CA THR A 113 -1.63 -3.93 0.94
C THR A 113 -0.29 -3.32 1.37
N PHE A 114 0.04 -2.12 0.90
CA PHE A 114 1.27 -1.42 1.28
C PHE A 114 1.25 -0.97 2.75
N ILE A 115 0.12 -0.45 3.25
CA ILE A 115 -0.03 -0.05 4.66
C ILE A 115 0.15 -1.26 5.58
N LEU A 116 -0.48 -2.40 5.26
CA LEU A 116 -0.30 -3.65 6.01
C LEU A 116 1.16 -4.13 5.96
N TYR A 117 1.85 -4.00 4.82
CA TYR A 117 3.28 -4.28 4.71
C TYR A 117 4.14 -3.36 5.59
N ARG A 118 3.91 -2.03 5.59
CA ARG A 118 4.61 -1.08 6.47
C ARG A 118 4.40 -1.39 7.93
N ILE A 119 3.18 -1.77 8.33
CA ILE A 119 2.89 -2.21 9.71
C ILE A 119 3.67 -3.49 10.05
N ARG A 120 3.81 -4.47 9.14
CA ARG A 120 4.70 -5.64 9.35
C ARG A 120 6.16 -5.22 9.53
N CYS A 121 6.65 -4.26 8.75
CA CYS A 121 8.01 -3.74 8.88
C CYS A 121 8.24 -3.03 10.23
N MET A 122 7.28 -2.22 10.69
CA MET A 122 7.32 -1.55 11.98
C MET A 122 7.21 -2.51 13.19
N ILE A 123 6.52 -3.65 13.04
CA ILE A 123 6.56 -4.74 14.03
C ILE A 123 7.95 -5.38 14.04
N ALA A 124 8.52 -5.70 12.87
CA ALA A 124 9.82 -6.35 12.75
C ALA A 124 11.00 -5.48 13.25
N SER A 125 10.88 -4.15 13.16
CA SER A 125 11.84 -3.19 13.74
C SER A 125 11.57 -2.85 15.22
N GLY A 126 10.48 -3.35 15.81
CA GLY A 126 10.11 -3.11 17.22
C GLY A 126 9.54 -1.72 17.52
N VAL A 127 9.12 -0.97 16.49
CA VAL A 127 8.43 0.32 16.63
C VAL A 127 6.96 0.11 17.04
N LEU A 128 6.34 -0.94 16.50
CA LEU A 128 5.03 -1.44 16.94
C LEU A 128 5.21 -2.77 17.67
N GLU A 129 4.32 -3.06 18.60
CA GLU A 129 4.17 -4.39 19.21
C GLU A 129 2.79 -4.99 18.90
N VAL A 130 2.74 -6.32 18.77
CA VAL A 130 1.49 -7.06 18.57
C VAL A 130 0.89 -7.37 19.93
N VAL A 131 -0.28 -6.77 20.21
CA VAL A 131 -1.05 -7.04 21.43
C VAL A 131 -1.86 -8.32 21.27
N LYS A 132 -2.42 -8.55 20.08
CA LYS A 132 -3.17 -9.77 19.76
C LYS A 132 -2.97 -10.14 18.30
N ASP A 133 -2.56 -11.39 18.06
CA ASP A 133 -2.45 -11.96 16.73
C ASP A 133 -3.82 -12.04 16.03
N GLY A 134 -3.87 -11.73 14.73
CA GLY A 134 -5.08 -11.77 13.90
C GLY A 134 -5.50 -13.17 13.45
N LYS A 135 -4.67 -14.19 13.73
CA LYS A 135 -4.91 -15.61 13.42
C LYS A 135 -6.35 -16.06 13.60
N ILE A 136 -6.90 -16.63 12.54
CA ILE A 136 -8.18 -17.32 12.54
C ILE A 136 -7.91 -18.75 13.01
N GLU A 137 -8.52 -19.17 14.13
CA GLU A 137 -8.54 -20.57 14.56
C GLU A 137 -9.12 -21.44 13.43
N SER A 138 -8.49 -22.58 13.15
CA SER A 138 -8.72 -23.36 11.93
C SER A 138 -10.19 -23.74 11.71
N GLY A 139 -10.86 -23.00 10.83
CA GLY A 139 -12.28 -23.15 10.52
C GLY A 139 -12.53 -23.75 9.15
N MET A 140 -13.81 -23.85 8.78
CA MET A 140 -14.30 -24.48 7.54
C MET A 140 -13.84 -23.80 6.23
N TYR A 141 -13.17 -22.65 6.32
CA TYR A 141 -12.62 -21.89 5.19
C TYR A 141 -11.07 -21.86 5.16
N GLY A 142 -10.41 -22.70 5.98
CA GLY A 142 -8.96 -22.91 5.95
C GLY A 142 -8.19 -22.20 7.07
N THR A 143 -6.87 -22.41 7.07
CA THR A 143 -5.91 -21.76 7.96
C THR A 143 -5.26 -20.57 7.28
N GLY A 144 -5.31 -19.39 7.88
CA GLY A 144 -4.64 -18.21 7.35
C GLY A 144 -4.45 -17.12 8.41
N ASP A 145 -3.29 -16.47 8.37
CA ASP A 145 -2.99 -15.27 9.15
C ASP A 145 -3.74 -14.08 8.56
N ASP A 146 -4.97 -13.84 9.02
CA ASP A 146 -5.69 -12.60 8.74
C ASP A 146 -5.02 -11.45 9.49
N PHE A 147 -3.94 -10.95 8.88
CA PHE A 147 -3.11 -9.92 9.47
C PHE A 147 -3.89 -8.61 9.67
N GLY A 148 -4.96 -8.37 8.90
CA GLY A 148 -5.88 -7.25 9.06
C GLY A 148 -6.59 -7.23 10.42
N LYS A 149 -6.82 -8.41 11.02
CA LYS A 149 -7.39 -8.56 12.36
C LYS A 149 -6.37 -8.42 13.51
N THR A 150 -5.07 -8.43 13.22
CA THR A 150 -4.01 -8.25 14.23
C THR A 150 -4.19 -6.91 14.94
N ILE A 151 -4.10 -6.91 16.26
CA ILE A 151 -4.15 -5.70 17.09
C ILE A 151 -2.71 -5.30 17.43
N VAL A 152 -2.35 -4.07 17.09
CA VAL A 152 -1.04 -3.45 17.33
C VAL A 152 -1.18 -2.20 18.19
N ARG A 153 -0.08 -1.79 18.82
CA ARG A 153 0.11 -0.46 19.41
C ARG A 153 1.57 -0.03 19.27
N LYS A 154 1.87 1.24 19.50
CA LYS A 154 3.26 1.72 19.61
C LYS A 154 3.97 1.03 20.77
N LYS A 155 5.22 0.61 20.56
CA LYS A 155 6.05 0.18 21.66
C LYS A 155 6.48 1.41 22.47
N LEU A 156 6.21 1.40 23.77
CA LEU A 156 6.72 2.43 24.69
C LEU A 156 8.25 2.36 24.75
N LYS A 157 8.91 3.51 24.89
CA LYS A 157 10.36 3.57 25.18
C LYS A 157 10.57 3.28 26.66
N GLU A 158 11.33 2.22 26.92
CA GLU A 158 11.87 1.84 28.24
C GLU A 158 13.05 2.75 28.64
#